data_AF-A0A7S0RIH3-F1
#
_entry.id   AF-A0A7S0RIH3-F1
#
_cell.length_a   1.000
_cell.length_b   1.000
_cell.length_c   1.000
_cell.angle_alpha   90.00
_cell.angle_beta   90.00
_cell.angle_gamma   90.00
#
_symmetry.space_group_name_H-M   'P 1'
#
loop_
_entity.id
_entity.type
_entity.pdbx_description
1 polymer ?
#
loop_
_entity_poly.entity_id
_entity_poly.type
_entity_poly.pdbx_seq_one_letter_code
_entity_poly.pdbx_strand_id
1 'polypeptide(L)'
;AMSAEEAKAAPAKYLTKLRAGPHEYHVYVHSYLGYGLMAGRAKVIGANASGGSGHPCFMKGGDVTYSYGGKDFPVKALDGAAEFKTCATTSTSAMNVAADCGAA
;
A
#
# COMPACT_ATOMS: atom_id res chain seq x y z
N ALA A 1 -25.49 -14.50 -0.79
CA ALA A 1 -24.45 -15.03 -1.69
C ALA A 1 -24.48 -14.20 -2.97
N MET A 2 -23.34 -13.95 -3.60
CA MET A 2 -23.32 -13.22 -4.89
C MET A 2 -24.09 -14.00 -5.96
N SER A 3 -24.87 -13.32 -6.78
CA SER A 3 -25.61 -13.92 -7.89
C SER A 3 -24.70 -14.18 -9.09
N ALA A 4 -25.17 -15.01 -10.03
CA ALA A 4 -24.45 -15.29 -11.28
C ALA A 4 -24.33 -14.04 -12.17
N GLU A 5 -25.30 -13.14 -12.06
CA GLU A 5 -25.35 -11.84 -12.75
C GLU A 5 -24.30 -10.88 -12.19
N GLU A 6 -24.15 -10.83 -10.85
CA GLU A 6 -23.13 -10.01 -10.18
C GLU A 6 -21.71 -10.50 -10.54
N ALA A 7 -21.51 -11.82 -10.65
CA ALA A 7 -20.24 -12.39 -11.10
C ALA A 7 -19.93 -12.07 -12.57
N LYS A 8 -20.94 -12.02 -13.46
CA LYS A 8 -20.76 -11.64 -14.87
C LYS A 8 -20.45 -10.17 -15.09
N ALA A 9 -20.87 -9.29 -14.17
CA ALA A 9 -20.64 -7.85 -14.25
C ALA A 9 -19.21 -7.45 -13.87
N ALA A 10 -18.43 -8.35 -13.27
CA ALA A 10 -17.05 -8.04 -12.90
C ALA A 10 -16.15 -7.87 -14.14
N PRO A 11 -15.21 -6.91 -14.15
CA PRO A 11 -14.39 -6.67 -15.32
C PRO A 11 -13.51 -7.88 -15.63
N ALA A 12 -13.48 -8.31 -16.89
CA ALA A 12 -12.84 -9.55 -17.32
C ALA A 12 -11.34 -9.67 -16.94
N LYS A 13 -10.65 -8.53 -16.77
CA LYS A 13 -9.23 -8.47 -16.37
C LYS A 13 -8.97 -8.93 -14.93
N TYR A 14 -9.98 -8.87 -14.06
CA TYR A 14 -9.83 -9.18 -12.63
C TYR A 14 -10.42 -10.52 -12.23
N LEU A 15 -11.07 -11.26 -13.13
CA LEU A 15 -11.64 -12.56 -12.80
C LEU A 15 -10.77 -13.71 -13.31
N THR A 16 -10.44 -14.62 -12.40
CA THR A 16 -9.81 -15.91 -12.71
C THR A 16 -10.78 -17.03 -12.41
N LYS A 17 -10.98 -17.95 -13.36
CA LYS A 17 -11.77 -19.16 -13.15
C LYS A 17 -10.90 -20.22 -12.48
N LEU A 18 -11.35 -20.75 -11.34
CA LEU A 18 -10.68 -21.82 -10.62
C LEU A 18 -11.65 -22.99 -10.43
N ARG A 19 -11.16 -24.22 -10.56
CA ARG A 19 -11.93 -25.42 -10.28
C ARG A 19 -11.37 -26.10 -9.03
N ALA A 20 -12.20 -26.30 -8.02
CA ALA A 20 -11.84 -27.06 -6.83
C ALA A 20 -12.82 -28.23 -6.68
N GLY A 21 -12.34 -29.44 -6.96
CA GLY A 21 -13.18 -30.64 -7.01
C GLY A 21 -14.27 -30.54 -8.10
N PRO A 22 -15.56 -30.76 -7.74
CA PRO A 22 -16.66 -30.70 -8.70
C PRO A 22 -17.15 -29.27 -8.98
N HIS A 23 -16.67 -28.25 -8.26
CA HIS A 23 -17.18 -26.87 -8.34
C HIS A 23 -16.24 -25.94 -9.12
N GLU A 24 -16.84 -25.03 -9.91
CA GLU A 24 -16.17 -23.91 -10.59
C GLU A 24 -16.43 -22.60 -9.83
N TYR A 25 -15.39 -21.79 -9.69
CA TYR A 25 -15.39 -20.51 -8.98
C TYR A 25 -14.87 -19.41 -9.89
N HIS A 26 -15.52 -18.24 -9.83
CA HIS A 26 -15.03 -17.01 -10.42
C HIS A 26 -14.40 -16.17 -9.30
N VAL A 27 -13.07 -16.07 -9.29
CA VAL A 27 -12.33 -15.40 -8.21
C VAL A 27 -11.83 -14.05 -8.70
N TYR A 28 -12.17 -12.99 -7.97
CA TYR A 28 -11.57 -11.67 -8.16
C TYR A 28 -10.10 -11.71 -7.70
N VAL A 29 -9.18 -11.41 -8.60
CA VAL A 29 -7.74 -11.41 -8.37
C VAL A 29 -7.17 -10.07 -8.80
N HIS A 30 -6.43 -9.44 -7.89
CA HIS A 30 -5.61 -8.29 -8.20
C HIS A 30 -4.34 -8.29 -7.34
N SER A 31 -3.24 -7.79 -7.89
CA SER A 31 -1.97 -7.65 -7.19
C SER A 31 -1.48 -6.21 -7.31
N TYR A 32 -1.40 -5.54 -6.16
CA TYR A 32 -0.96 -4.16 -6.07
C TYR A 32 0.57 -4.12 -5.95
N LEU A 33 1.27 -4.06 -7.09
CA LEU A 33 2.72 -3.91 -7.11
C LEU A 33 3.14 -2.64 -6.36
N GLY A 34 4.16 -2.76 -5.51
CA GLY A 34 4.63 -1.64 -4.70
C GLY A 34 3.91 -1.45 -3.36
N TYR A 35 2.91 -2.29 -3.04
CA TYR A 35 2.15 -2.21 -1.79
C TYR A 35 2.30 -3.43 -0.86
N GLY A 36 3.18 -4.38 -1.21
CA GLY A 36 3.59 -5.42 -0.26
C GLY A 36 4.33 -4.83 0.94
N LEU A 37 4.45 -5.56 2.06
CA LEU A 37 4.94 -5.02 3.34
C LEU A 37 6.20 -4.14 3.24
N MET A 38 7.21 -4.59 2.50
CA MET A 38 8.48 -3.85 2.36
C MET A 38 8.38 -2.69 1.36
N ALA A 39 7.71 -2.90 0.23
CA ALA A 39 7.48 -1.84 -0.74
C ALA A 39 6.60 -0.71 -0.18
N GLY A 40 5.59 -1.08 0.61
CA GLY A 40 4.72 -0.15 1.31
C GLY A 40 5.51 0.75 2.26
N ARG A 41 6.47 0.20 3.01
CA ARG A 41 7.38 1.02 3.84
C ARG A 41 8.16 2.03 3.00
N ALA A 42 8.78 1.60 1.90
CA ALA A 42 9.49 2.51 1.00
C ALA A 42 8.57 3.61 0.46
N LYS A 43 7.32 3.28 0.13
CA LYS A 43 6.34 4.23 -0.36
C LYS A 43 5.90 5.24 0.71
N VAL A 44 5.64 4.79 1.94
CA VAL A 44 5.30 5.66 3.06
C VAL A 44 6.46 6.62 3.37
N ILE A 45 7.69 6.12 3.38
CA ILE A 45 8.89 6.95 3.58
C ILE A 45 9.02 8.01 2.48
N GLY A 46 8.87 7.61 1.21
CA GLY A 46 8.94 8.52 0.07
C GLY A 46 7.83 9.57 0.05
N ALA A 47 6.64 9.25 0.57
CA ALA A 47 5.52 10.20 0.64
C ALA A 47 5.78 11.38 1.59
N ASN A 48 6.74 11.25 2.50
CA ASN A 48 7.11 12.28 3.47
C ASN A 48 8.50 12.89 3.19
N ALA A 49 8.98 12.86 1.95
CA ALA A 49 10.30 13.40 1.57
C ALA A 49 10.40 14.94 1.65
N SER A 50 9.32 15.65 2.00
CA SER A 50 9.26 17.11 2.04
C SER A 50 9.31 17.64 3.46
N GLY A 51 10.48 18.14 3.86
CA GLY A 51 10.65 18.98 5.05
C GLY A 51 11.55 18.32 6.09
N GLY A 52 12.70 18.93 6.37
CA GLY A 52 13.80 18.39 7.18
C GLY A 52 13.50 18.03 8.66
N SER A 53 12.23 18.00 9.06
CA SER A 53 11.71 17.38 10.28
C SER A 53 11.62 15.85 10.14
N GLY A 54 11.83 15.11 11.23
CA GLY A 54 11.81 13.64 11.23
C GLY A 54 10.50 13.01 10.72
N HIS A 55 10.55 11.73 10.37
CA HIS A 55 9.40 11.03 9.80
C HIS A 55 8.37 10.61 10.88
N PRO A 56 7.06 10.93 10.75
CA PRO A 56 6.05 10.72 11.79
C PRO A 56 5.84 9.26 12.19
N CYS A 57 6.11 8.33 11.26
CA CYS A 57 6.06 6.89 11.52
C CYS A 57 7.29 6.29 12.22
N PHE A 58 8.35 7.07 12.46
CA PHE A 58 9.59 6.58 13.07
C PHE A 58 9.76 7.18 14.46
N MET A 59 10.18 6.34 15.39
CA MET A 59 10.40 6.72 16.79
C MET A 59 11.77 7.38 16.97
N LYS A 60 11.96 8.07 18.10
CA LYS A 60 13.26 8.61 18.53
C LYS A 60 14.29 7.48 18.67
N GLY A 61 15.50 7.68 18.16
CA GLY A 61 16.55 6.65 18.22
C GLY A 61 17.73 6.84 17.26
N GLY A 62 17.64 7.80 16.34
CA GLY A 62 18.70 8.15 15.39
C GLY A 62 18.25 8.01 13.94
N ASP A 63 18.97 8.68 13.04
CA ASP A 63 18.70 8.60 11.61
C ASP A 63 18.93 7.18 11.11
N VAL A 64 18.01 6.66 10.29
CA VAL A 64 18.08 5.31 9.73
C VAL A 64 17.98 5.38 8.22
N THR A 65 18.58 4.41 7.53
CA THR A 65 18.39 4.22 6.08
C THR A 65 17.62 2.94 5.85
N TYR A 66 16.49 3.04 5.17
CA TYR A 66 15.71 1.87 4.75
C TYR A 66 16.09 1.52 3.31
N SER A 67 16.73 0.37 3.09
CA SER A 67 17.10 -0.10 1.76
C SER A 67 16.05 -1.06 1.21
N TYR A 68 15.49 -0.74 0.04
CA TYR A 68 14.50 -1.59 -0.62
C TYR A 68 14.61 -1.49 -2.15
N GLY A 69 14.60 -2.64 -2.83
CA GLY A 69 14.62 -2.69 -4.30
C GLY A 69 15.85 -2.04 -4.93
N GLY A 70 17.01 -2.11 -4.27
CA GLY A 70 18.26 -1.47 -4.73
C GLY A 70 18.30 0.05 -4.55
N LYS A 71 17.35 0.64 -3.81
CA LYS A 71 17.29 2.06 -3.48
C LYS A 71 17.37 2.26 -1.98
N ASP A 72 18.04 3.34 -1.58
CA ASP A 72 18.15 3.76 -0.19
C ASP A 72 17.18 4.91 0.09
N PHE A 73 16.43 4.78 1.18
CA PHE A 73 15.46 5.74 1.66
C PHE A 73 15.94 6.24 3.03
N PRO A 74 16.69 7.36 3.08
CA PRO A 74 17.14 7.93 4.35
C PRO A 74 15.94 8.51 5.11
N VAL A 75 15.89 8.25 6.40
CA VAL A 75 14.83 8.67 7.31
C VAL A 75 15.46 9.41 8.48
N LYS A 76 15.06 10.67 8.67
CA LYS A 76 15.46 11.43 9.85
C LYS A 76 14.61 11.03 11.05
N ALA A 77 15.27 10.88 12.20
CA ALA A 77 14.57 10.70 13.46
C ALA A 77 13.77 11.96 13.83
N LEU A 78 12.64 11.76 14.49
CA LEU A 78 11.95 12.83 15.19
C LEU A 78 12.66 13.13 16.52
N ASP A 79 12.73 14.41 16.89
CA ASP A 79 13.22 14.84 18.21
C ASP A 79 12.28 14.37 19.35
N GLY A 80 11.01 14.14 19.01
CA GLY A 80 9.93 13.63 19.87
C GLY A 80 9.49 12.20 19.55
N ALA A 81 8.37 11.77 20.13
CA ALA A 81 7.78 10.46 19.86
C ALA A 81 7.16 10.41 18.46
N ALA A 82 7.07 9.21 17.89
CA ALA A 82 6.26 8.97 16.70
C ALA A 82 4.80 9.38 16.97
N GLU A 83 4.16 10.01 15.99
CA GLU A 83 2.80 10.51 16.12
C GLU A 83 1.87 9.68 15.23
N PHE A 84 1.01 8.89 15.87
CA PHE A 84 0.18 7.90 15.18
C PHE A 84 -0.75 8.55 14.16
N LYS A 85 -1.40 9.66 14.48
CA LYS A 85 -2.39 10.29 13.60
C LYS A 85 -1.75 10.79 12.30
N THR A 86 -0.58 11.42 12.41
CA THR A 86 0.20 11.93 11.29
C THR A 86 0.79 10.79 10.49
N CYS A 87 1.30 9.74 11.14
CA CYS A 87 1.78 8.54 10.46
C CYS A 87 0.64 7.84 9.67
N ALA A 88 -0.54 7.70 10.27
CA ALA A 88 -1.70 7.10 9.62
C ALA A 88 -2.16 7.95 8.42
N THR A 89 -2.17 9.27 8.54
CA THR A 89 -2.52 10.19 7.44
C THR A 89 -1.52 10.10 6.28
N THR A 90 -0.22 10.06 6.60
CA THR A 90 0.86 9.88 5.62
C THR A 90 0.72 8.54 4.91
N SER A 91 0.45 7.47 5.67
CA SER A 91 0.27 6.12 5.12
C SER A 91 -0.95 6.03 4.20
N THR A 92 -2.07 6.65 4.58
CA THR A 92 -3.28 6.72 3.75
C THR A 92 -3.05 7.49 2.46
N SER A 93 -2.30 8.59 2.52
CA SER A 93 -1.91 9.35 1.32
C SER A 93 -1.01 8.52 0.39
N ALA A 94 -0.06 7.77 0.96
CA ALA A 94 0.81 6.85 0.21
C ALA A 94 0.04 5.69 -0.47
N MET A 95 -1.14 5.31 0.07
CA MET A 95 -2.04 4.32 -0.53
C MET A 95 -2.78 4.83 -1.78
N ASN A 96 -2.67 6.13 -2.10
CA ASN A 96 -3.31 6.74 -3.27
C ASN A 96 -4.84 6.60 -3.26
N VAL A 97 -5.46 6.68 -2.09
CA VAL A 97 -6.91 6.49 -1.91
C VAL A 97 -7.76 7.61 -2.54
N ALA A 98 -7.14 8.75 -2.88
CA ALA A 98 -7.79 9.90 -3.51
C ALA A 98 -7.76 9.87 -5.04
N ALA A 99 -7.15 8.85 -5.65
CA ALA A 99 -7.15 8.71 -7.10
C ALA A 99 -8.54 8.39 -7.63
N ASP A 100 -8.81 8.83 -8.86
CA ASP A 100 -10.08 8.57 -9.54
C ASP A 100 -10.34 7.07 -9.65
N CYS A 101 -11.54 6.64 -9.25
CA CYS A 101 -11.95 5.26 -9.35
C CYS A 101 -12.08 4.85 -10.84
N GLY A 102 -11.36 3.82 -11.25
CA GLY A 102 -11.34 3.35 -12.64
C GLY A 102 -10.27 3.99 -13.52
N ALA A 103 -9.42 4.88 -12.98
CA ALA A 103 -8.19 5.28 -13.65
C ALA A 103 -7.26 4.06 -13.77
N ALA A 104 -6.99 3.67 -15.01
CA ALA A 104 -6.18 2.50 -15.36
C ALA A 104 -4.68 2.82 -15.43
#